data_AF-A0A358U9M5-F1
#
_entry.id   AF-A0A358U9M5-F1
#
_cell.length_a   1.000
_cell.length_b   1.000
_cell.length_c   1.000
_cell.angle_alpha   90.00
_cell.angle_beta   90.00
_cell.angle_gamma   90.00
#
_symmetry.space_group_name_H-M   'P 1'
#
loop_
_entity.id
_entity.type
_entity.pdbx_description
1 polymer ?
#
loop_
_entity_poly.entity_id
_entity_poly.type
_entity_poly.pdbx_seq_one_letter_code
_entity_poly.pdbx_strand_id
1 'polypeptide(L)'
;MGKVQYDPEIVYVQKLYFFLFLATITMLASVITVWRFGLRYALWVLVSGLCISYLAMLQKKDFNPPDKRITAQRMAHAISQDSSPLSIARFACQLYYYFQEPTQAITLLEKFLPSHAPLLCSTLGDILLKEGNTKRALYVLRENPYALVDPLLLSTQARILKQIGKTHEAAKMFEHSLNLAKQNGFPQSGAHWITQKMLTISYKASIHHSLADCYVILNNLPQAKRHYRAGNRLLLDCTLWRHCPSDLLHSAKNNNDSY
;
A
#
# COMPACT_ATOMS: atom_id res chain seq x y z
N MET A 1 -14.04 -3.42 -20.83
CA MET A 1 -13.02 -2.69 -20.04
C MET A 1 -13.04 -3.24 -18.62
N GLY A 2 -12.02 -3.99 -18.21
CA GLY A 2 -11.93 -4.51 -16.84
C GLY A 2 -11.72 -3.36 -15.85
N LYS A 3 -12.49 -3.34 -14.76
CA LYS A 3 -12.29 -2.37 -13.66
C LYS A 3 -10.93 -2.70 -13.05
N VAL A 4 -9.94 -1.80 -13.20
CA VAL A 4 -8.60 -2.00 -12.60
C VAL A 4 -8.78 -2.06 -11.09
N GLN A 5 -8.45 -3.21 -10.50
CA GLN A 5 -8.52 -3.40 -9.06
C GLN A 5 -7.30 -2.72 -8.44
N TYR A 6 -7.53 -1.57 -7.82
CA TYR A 6 -6.49 -0.87 -7.07
C TYR A 6 -6.05 -1.70 -5.89
N ASP A 7 -4.75 -1.66 -5.59
CA ASP A 7 -4.23 -2.32 -4.41
C ASP A 7 -4.84 -1.68 -3.15
N PRO A 8 -5.18 -2.48 -2.12
CA PRO A 8 -5.78 -1.98 -0.90
C PRO A 8 -4.89 -0.93 -0.20
N GLU A 9 -3.57 -0.97 -0.39
CA GLU A 9 -2.66 0.05 0.16
C GLU A 9 -2.87 1.42 -0.48
N ILE A 10 -3.10 1.46 -1.79
CA ILE A 10 -3.33 2.70 -2.54
C ILE A 10 -4.67 3.30 -2.13
N VAL A 11 -5.71 2.46 -2.03
CA VAL A 11 -7.04 2.86 -1.58
C VAL A 11 -6.97 3.42 -0.16
N TYR A 12 -6.23 2.77 0.75
CA TYR A 12 -6.07 3.26 2.12
C TYR A 12 -5.45 4.65 2.17
N VAL A 13 -4.35 4.87 1.44
CA VAL A 13 -3.67 6.17 1.40
C VAL A 13 -4.59 7.26 0.84
N GLN A 14 -5.34 6.96 -0.23
CA GLN A 14 -6.33 7.89 -0.80
C GLN A 14 -7.43 8.25 0.19
N LYS A 15 -7.97 7.26 0.92
CA LYS A 15 -8.95 7.48 1.98
C LYS A 15 -8.40 8.37 3.09
N LEU A 16 -7.16 8.15 3.49
CA LEU A 16 -6.51 8.94 4.54
C LEU A 16 -6.31 10.40 4.11
N TYR A 17 -5.88 10.64 2.85
CA TYR A 17 -5.83 11.99 2.30
C TYR A 17 -7.19 12.67 2.23
N PHE A 18 -8.23 11.93 1.84
CA PHE A 18 -9.60 12.42 1.81
C PHE A 18 -10.10 12.81 3.22
N PHE A 19 -9.83 11.97 4.22
CA PHE A 19 -10.12 12.28 5.61
C PHE A 19 -9.39 13.54 6.09
N LEU A 20 -8.09 13.65 5.80
CA LEU A 20 -7.32 14.83 6.20
C LEU A 20 -7.81 16.11 5.54
N PHE A 21 -8.21 16.06 4.27
CA PHE A 21 -8.82 17.18 3.58
C PHE A 21 -10.12 17.64 4.25
N LEU A 22 -10.99 16.70 4.66
CA LEU A 22 -12.20 17.06 5.40
C LEU A 22 -11.90 17.56 6.82
N ALA A 23 -10.87 17.00 7.46
CA ALA A 23 -10.41 17.43 8.77
C ALA A 23 -9.85 18.86 8.73
N THR A 24 -9.13 19.27 7.69
CA THR A 24 -8.65 20.67 7.59
C THR A 24 -9.81 21.66 7.43
N ILE A 25 -10.85 21.32 6.67
CA ILE A 25 -12.08 22.11 6.59
C ILE A 25 -12.75 22.22 7.96
N THR A 26 -12.85 21.09 8.68
CA THR A 26 -13.42 21.05 10.03
C THR A 26 -12.63 21.92 11.00
N MET A 27 -11.29 21.87 10.95
CA MET A 27 -10.42 22.70 11.78
C MET A 27 -10.62 24.20 11.50
N LEU A 28 -10.70 24.60 10.23
CA LEU A 28 -10.99 25.97 9.82
C LEU A 28 -12.36 26.44 10.36
N ALA A 29 -13.40 25.62 10.21
CA ALA A 29 -14.73 25.93 10.74
C ALA A 29 -14.71 26.05 12.27
N SER A 30 -13.97 25.19 12.97
CA SER A 30 -13.79 25.26 14.42
C SER A 30 -13.12 26.57 14.84
N VAL A 31 -12.05 27.00 14.16
CA VAL A 31 -11.35 28.27 14.47
C VAL A 31 -12.30 29.47 14.30
N ILE A 32 -13.08 29.50 13.20
CA ILE A 32 -14.10 30.54 12.98
C ILE A 32 -15.15 30.51 14.10
N THR A 33 -15.55 29.31 14.54
CA THR A 33 -16.52 29.14 15.63
C THR A 33 -15.97 29.60 16.97
N VAL A 34 -14.69 29.33 17.27
CA VAL A 34 -14.02 29.85 18.49
C VAL A 34 -14.11 31.37 18.51
N TRP A 35 -13.76 32.01 17.39
CA TRP A 35 -13.76 33.47 17.30
C TRP A 35 -15.14 34.07 17.52
N ARG A 36 -16.20 33.46 16.96
CA ARG A 36 -17.53 34.07 16.95
C ARG A 36 -18.44 33.65 18.11
N PHE A 37 -18.32 32.41 18.58
CA PHE A 37 -19.26 31.80 19.52
C PHE A 37 -18.59 31.25 20.78
N GLY A 38 -17.25 31.22 20.81
CA GLY A 38 -16.48 30.73 21.96
C GLY A 38 -16.16 29.24 21.90
N LEU A 39 -15.32 28.80 22.85
CA LEU A 39 -14.66 27.49 22.84
C LEU A 39 -15.63 26.30 22.89
N ARG A 40 -16.72 26.39 23.67
CA ARG A 40 -17.66 25.27 23.85
C ARG A 40 -18.32 24.84 22.54
N TYR A 41 -18.80 25.81 21.75
CA TYR A 41 -19.41 25.52 20.44
C TYR A 41 -18.38 25.02 19.44
N ALA A 42 -17.16 25.57 19.47
CA ALA A 42 -16.08 25.10 18.60
C ALA A 42 -15.70 23.64 18.85
N LEU A 43 -15.64 23.21 20.12
CA LEU A 43 -15.40 21.81 20.45
C LEU A 43 -16.48 20.87 19.88
N TRP A 44 -17.76 21.27 19.94
CA TRP A 44 -18.85 20.51 19.32
C TRP A 44 -18.73 20.44 17.79
N VAL A 45 -18.40 21.56 17.14
CA VAL A 45 -18.16 21.61 15.69
C VAL A 45 -16.97 20.71 15.32
N LEU A 46 -15.89 20.74 16.10
CA LEU A 46 -14.72 19.92 15.87
C LEU A 46 -15.05 18.42 15.97
N VAL A 47 -15.67 18.00 17.08
CA VAL A 47 -16.01 16.59 17.31
C VAL A 47 -16.99 16.08 16.25
N SER A 48 -18.08 16.82 16.01
CA SER A 48 -19.07 16.42 15.01
C SER A 48 -18.49 16.39 13.59
N GLY A 49 -17.69 17.38 13.22
CA GLY A 49 -17.04 17.43 11.90
C GLY A 49 -16.01 16.31 11.70
N LEU A 50 -15.23 15.94 12.72
CA LEU A 50 -14.33 14.79 12.65
C LEU A 50 -15.09 13.47 12.53
N CYS A 51 -16.19 13.29 13.26
CA CYS A 51 -17.06 12.12 13.12
C CYS A 51 -17.65 12.00 11.71
N ILE A 52 -18.18 13.11 11.16
CA ILE A 52 -18.73 13.15 9.80
C ILE A 52 -17.63 12.85 8.77
N SER A 53 -16.45 13.46 8.93
CA SER A 53 -15.29 13.23 8.05
C SER A 53 -14.87 11.75 8.05
N TYR A 54 -14.88 11.11 9.22
CA TYR A 54 -14.57 9.68 9.34
C TYR A 54 -15.62 8.81 8.65
N LEU A 55 -16.92 9.06 8.87
CA LEU A 55 -18.00 8.33 8.20
C LEU A 55 -17.95 8.50 6.68
N ALA A 56 -17.68 9.71 6.19
CA ALA A 56 -17.51 9.98 4.76
C ALA A 56 -16.34 9.21 4.17
N MET A 57 -15.21 9.12 4.89
CA MET A 57 -14.06 8.31 4.49
C MET A 57 -14.42 6.82 4.37
N LEU A 58 -15.16 6.27 5.34
CA LEU A 58 -15.59 4.86 5.31
C LEU A 58 -16.52 4.56 4.13
N GLN A 59 -17.43 5.49 3.82
CA GLN A 59 -18.39 5.34 2.72
C GLN A 59 -17.76 5.50 1.34
N LYS A 60 -16.65 6.23 1.22
CA LYS A 60 -15.97 6.47 -0.04
C LYS A 60 -15.24 5.20 -0.53
N LYS A 61 -15.86 4.44 -1.43
CA LYS A 61 -15.29 3.21 -2.00
C LYS A 61 -14.48 3.45 -3.27
N ASP A 62 -14.96 4.35 -4.13
CA ASP A 62 -14.36 4.61 -5.44
C ASP A 62 -13.76 6.04 -5.47
N PHE A 63 -12.50 6.11 -5.88
CA PHE A 63 -11.81 7.35 -6.22
C PHE A 63 -11.72 7.46 -7.73
N ASN A 64 -12.29 8.53 -8.29
CA ASN A 64 -12.20 8.76 -9.73
C ASN A 64 -10.73 9.03 -10.07
N PRO A 65 -10.19 8.39 -11.13
CA PRO A 65 -8.86 8.72 -11.59
C PRO A 65 -8.82 10.20 -12.01
N PRO A 66 -7.67 10.88 -11.84
CA PRO A 66 -7.52 12.24 -12.30
C PRO A 66 -7.68 12.31 -13.82
N ASP A 67 -8.11 13.47 -14.32
CA ASP A 67 -8.24 13.70 -15.77
C ASP A 67 -6.91 13.40 -16.48
N LYS A 68 -6.97 12.54 -17.50
CA LYS A 68 -5.81 12.11 -18.30
C LYS A 68 -5.10 13.32 -18.91
N ARG A 69 -5.83 14.34 -19.38
CA ARG A 69 -5.22 15.51 -20.02
C ARG A 69 -4.39 16.33 -19.04
N ILE A 70 -4.98 16.66 -17.89
CA ILE A 70 -4.30 17.41 -16.82
C ILE A 70 -3.13 16.62 -16.27
N THR A 71 -3.30 15.30 -16.10
CA THR A 71 -2.25 14.44 -15.56
C THR A 71 -1.07 14.34 -16.53
N ALA A 72 -1.32 14.16 -17.83
CA ALA A 72 -0.27 14.12 -18.85
C ALA A 72 0.51 15.44 -18.94
N GLN A 73 -0.20 16.58 -18.89
CA GLN A 73 0.46 17.90 -18.85
C GLN A 73 1.36 18.07 -17.62
N ARG A 74 0.88 17.67 -16.43
CA ARG A 74 1.67 17.71 -15.20
C ARG A 74 2.87 16.77 -15.26
N MET A 75 2.72 15.58 -15.83
CA MET A 75 3.83 14.64 -16.01
C MET A 75 4.90 15.22 -16.94
N ALA A 76 4.50 15.73 -18.11
CA ALA A 76 5.44 16.31 -19.07
C ALA A 76 6.22 17.49 -18.46
N HIS A 77 5.56 18.33 -17.66
CA HIS A 77 6.22 19.44 -16.97
C HIS A 77 7.15 18.97 -15.84
N ALA A 78 6.76 17.94 -15.09
CA ALA A 78 7.55 17.49 -13.94
C ALA A 78 8.73 16.60 -14.34
N ILE A 79 8.64 15.80 -15.42
CA ILE A 79 9.77 15.00 -15.93
C ILE A 79 10.92 15.88 -16.40
N SER A 80 10.64 17.06 -16.95
CA SER A 80 11.70 17.98 -17.39
C SER A 80 12.41 18.69 -16.25
N GLN A 81 11.83 18.69 -15.04
CA GLN A 81 12.34 19.42 -13.88
C GLN A 81 12.91 18.50 -12.79
N ASP A 82 12.34 17.30 -12.62
CA ASP A 82 12.71 16.37 -11.55
C ASP A 82 12.76 14.92 -12.04
N SER A 83 13.97 14.37 -12.09
CA SER A 83 14.25 12.97 -12.39
C SER A 83 14.48 12.12 -11.14
N SER A 84 13.97 12.55 -9.98
CA SER A 84 14.06 11.78 -8.75
C SER A 84 13.39 10.39 -8.89
N PRO A 85 13.89 9.35 -8.20
CA PRO A 85 13.28 8.03 -8.19
C PRO A 85 11.81 8.04 -7.78
N LEU A 86 11.39 8.98 -6.92
CA LEU A 86 10.00 9.16 -6.51
C LEU A 86 9.12 9.61 -7.66
N SER A 87 9.55 10.64 -8.38
CA SER A 87 8.79 11.22 -9.49
C SER A 87 8.66 10.20 -10.62
N ILE A 88 9.74 9.49 -10.95
CA ILE A 88 9.71 8.42 -11.96
C ILE A 88 8.79 7.26 -11.54
N ALA A 89 8.90 6.77 -10.29
CA ALA A 89 8.00 5.72 -9.78
C ALA A 89 6.53 6.16 -9.85
N ARG A 90 6.25 7.42 -9.49
CA ARG A 90 4.90 8.00 -9.59
C ARG A 90 4.42 8.02 -11.04
N PHE A 91 5.23 8.48 -11.99
CA PHE A 91 4.84 8.53 -13.40
C PHE A 91 4.58 7.13 -13.97
N ALA A 92 5.43 6.16 -13.65
CA ALA A 92 5.22 4.79 -14.06
C ALA A 92 3.90 4.22 -13.49
N CYS A 93 3.61 4.44 -12.20
CA CYS A 93 2.32 4.08 -11.62
C CYS A 93 1.15 4.78 -12.31
N GLN A 94 1.26 6.06 -12.65
CA GLN A 94 0.19 6.77 -13.34
C GLN A 94 -0.02 6.23 -14.76
N LEU A 95 1.05 5.99 -15.52
CA LEU A 95 1.00 5.35 -16.84
C LEU A 95 0.30 3.99 -16.76
N TYR A 96 0.66 3.17 -15.76
CA TYR A 96 0.10 1.85 -15.54
C TYR A 96 -1.39 1.91 -15.15
N TYR A 97 -1.73 2.58 -14.04
CA TYR A 97 -3.08 2.53 -13.47
C TYR A 97 -4.08 3.47 -14.14
N TYR A 98 -3.66 4.67 -14.56
CA TYR A 98 -4.57 5.70 -15.08
C TYR A 98 -4.60 5.75 -16.60
N PHE A 99 -3.45 5.63 -17.25
CA PHE A 99 -3.38 5.64 -18.71
C PHE A 99 -3.59 4.25 -19.33
N GLN A 100 -3.39 3.18 -18.55
CA GLN A 100 -3.46 1.78 -19.00
C GLN A 100 -2.41 1.48 -20.07
N GLU A 101 -1.21 2.04 -19.89
CA GLU A 101 -0.06 1.92 -20.79
C GLU A 101 1.06 1.11 -20.09
N PRO A 102 0.89 -0.21 -19.89
CA PRO A 102 1.83 -1.02 -19.12
C PRO A 102 3.21 -1.09 -19.77
N THR A 103 3.26 -1.16 -21.10
CA THR A 103 4.52 -1.19 -21.86
C THR A 103 5.33 0.10 -21.67
N GLN A 104 4.68 1.26 -21.67
CA GLN A 104 5.33 2.54 -21.45
C GLN A 104 5.81 2.68 -20.01
N ALA A 105 5.00 2.25 -19.03
CA ALA A 105 5.39 2.24 -17.62
C ALA A 105 6.62 1.36 -17.36
N ILE A 106 6.64 0.15 -17.93
CA ILE A 106 7.77 -0.78 -17.84
C ILE A 106 9.02 -0.18 -18.50
N THR A 107 8.90 0.31 -19.74
CA THR A 107 10.03 0.91 -20.47
C THR A 107 10.62 2.11 -19.73
N LEU A 108 9.76 2.95 -19.13
CA LEU A 108 10.20 4.08 -18.31
C LEU A 108 11.02 3.59 -17.11
N LEU A 109 10.53 2.60 -16.36
CA LEU A 109 11.23 2.10 -15.18
C LEU A 109 12.54 1.39 -15.53
N GLU A 110 12.56 0.62 -16.62
CA GLU A 110 13.76 -0.07 -17.11
C GLU A 110 14.88 0.91 -17.47
N LYS A 111 14.53 2.06 -18.05
CA LYS A 111 15.50 3.13 -18.35
C LYS A 111 16.24 3.63 -17.10
N PHE A 112 15.59 3.59 -15.94
CA PHE A 112 16.16 4.07 -14.67
C PHE A 112 16.60 2.93 -13.74
N LEU A 113 16.55 1.68 -14.20
CA LEU A 113 17.00 0.52 -13.42
C LEU A 113 18.49 0.59 -13.00
N PRO A 114 19.43 1.12 -13.81
CA PRO A 114 20.83 1.26 -13.41
C PRO A 114 21.07 2.13 -12.16
N SER A 115 20.09 2.93 -11.74
CA SER A 115 20.20 3.71 -10.49
C SER A 115 20.16 2.83 -9.24
N HIS A 116 19.74 1.56 -9.36
CA HIS A 116 19.51 0.62 -8.27
C HIS A 116 18.60 1.15 -7.15
N ALA A 117 17.79 2.19 -7.42
CA ALA A 117 16.89 2.75 -6.42
C ALA A 117 15.84 1.70 -6.01
N PRO A 118 15.73 1.34 -4.71
CA PRO A 118 14.82 0.31 -4.24
C PRO A 118 13.35 0.57 -4.62
N LEU A 119 12.92 1.83 -4.58
CA LEU A 119 11.58 2.23 -4.98
C LEU A 119 11.27 1.87 -6.44
N LEU A 120 12.17 2.22 -7.37
CA LEU A 120 11.98 1.94 -8.80
C LEU A 120 11.96 0.44 -9.10
N CYS A 121 12.88 -0.30 -8.50
CA CYS A 121 12.96 -1.76 -8.66
C CYS A 121 11.71 -2.43 -8.10
N SER A 122 11.24 -1.99 -6.93
CA SER A 122 9.99 -2.48 -6.34
C SER A 122 8.77 -2.17 -7.20
N THR A 123 8.66 -0.94 -7.73
CA THR A 123 7.55 -0.56 -8.61
C THR A 123 7.56 -1.38 -9.91
N LEU A 124 8.74 -1.60 -10.50
CA LEU A 124 8.88 -2.43 -11.70
C LEU A 124 8.52 -3.89 -11.40
N GLY A 125 9.00 -4.43 -10.27
CA GLY A 125 8.67 -5.78 -9.83
C GLY A 125 7.16 -5.98 -9.64
N ASP A 126 6.48 -5.02 -9.02
CA ASP A 126 5.02 -5.07 -8.83
C ASP A 126 4.25 -5.02 -10.15
N ILE A 127 4.64 -4.12 -11.07
CA ILE A 127 4.00 -4.02 -12.39
C ILE A 127 4.23 -5.32 -13.18
N LEU A 128 5.46 -5.83 -13.24
CA LEU A 128 5.78 -7.08 -13.94
C LEU A 128 5.02 -8.28 -13.35
N LEU A 129 4.84 -8.33 -12.03
CA LEU A 129 4.06 -9.37 -11.36
C LEU A 129 2.60 -9.34 -11.79
N LYS A 130 1.99 -8.14 -11.90
CA LYS A 130 0.60 -7.96 -12.34
C LYS A 130 0.40 -8.30 -13.81
N GLU A 131 1.40 -8.02 -14.64
CA GLU A 131 1.42 -8.45 -16.06
C GLU A 131 1.76 -9.95 -16.22
N GLY A 132 1.88 -10.71 -15.12
CA GLY A 132 2.16 -12.14 -15.13
C GLY A 132 3.62 -12.50 -15.40
N ASN A 133 4.51 -11.53 -15.60
CA ASN A 133 5.93 -11.74 -15.87
C ASN A 133 6.73 -11.96 -14.58
N THR A 134 6.38 -13.04 -13.88
CA THR A 134 6.85 -13.31 -12.52
C THR A 134 8.35 -13.61 -12.46
N LYS A 135 8.90 -14.31 -13.46
CA LYS A 135 10.33 -14.62 -13.55
C LYS A 135 11.16 -13.36 -13.68
N ARG A 136 10.75 -12.44 -14.56
CA ARG A 136 11.45 -11.16 -14.77
C ARG A 136 11.31 -10.26 -13.55
N ALA A 137 10.13 -10.21 -12.93
CA ALA A 137 9.91 -9.47 -11.68
C ALA A 137 10.91 -9.89 -10.59
N LEU A 138 11.08 -11.20 -10.39
CA LEU A 138 12.00 -11.73 -9.40
C LEU A 138 13.46 -11.47 -9.76
N TYR A 139 13.83 -11.59 -11.04
CA TYR A 139 15.18 -11.30 -11.53
C TYR A 139 15.57 -9.84 -11.24
N VAL A 140 14.74 -8.88 -11.64
CA VAL A 140 14.96 -7.44 -11.43
C VAL A 140 15.20 -7.11 -9.97
N LEU A 141 14.45 -7.72 -9.05
CA LEU A 141 14.59 -7.45 -7.62
C LEU A 141 15.83 -8.10 -7.01
N ARG A 142 16.23 -9.29 -7.48
CA ARG A 142 17.39 -10.02 -6.94
C ARG A 142 18.72 -9.42 -7.39
N GLU A 143 18.77 -8.87 -8.60
CA GLU A 143 19.96 -8.18 -9.13
C GLU A 143 20.22 -6.82 -8.45
N ASN A 144 19.28 -6.33 -7.63
CA ASN A 144 19.50 -5.10 -6.90
C ASN A 144 20.51 -5.34 -5.74
N PRO A 145 21.56 -4.51 -5.58
CA PRO A 145 22.54 -4.67 -4.51
C PRO A 145 21.94 -4.60 -3.10
N TYR A 146 20.77 -3.97 -2.95
CA TYR A 146 20.04 -3.84 -1.69
C TYR A 146 18.97 -4.93 -1.50
N ALA A 147 18.90 -5.94 -2.36
CA ALA A 147 17.82 -6.94 -2.39
C ALA A 147 17.57 -7.67 -1.06
N LEU A 148 18.60 -7.81 -0.21
CA LEU A 148 18.52 -8.55 1.05
C LEU A 148 18.48 -7.65 2.31
N VAL A 149 18.66 -6.34 2.13
CA VAL A 149 18.82 -5.37 3.22
C VAL A 149 17.79 -4.24 3.17
N ASP A 150 17.15 -4.01 2.03
CA ASP A 150 16.05 -3.06 1.90
C ASP A 150 14.70 -3.74 2.21
N PRO A 151 13.94 -3.24 3.21
CA PRO A 151 12.66 -3.85 3.59
C PRO A 151 11.62 -3.85 2.47
N LEU A 152 11.61 -2.81 1.61
CA LEU A 152 10.65 -2.70 0.51
C LEU A 152 10.93 -3.81 -0.51
N LEU A 153 12.18 -3.94 -0.97
CA LEU A 153 12.58 -5.00 -1.91
C LEU A 153 12.29 -6.41 -1.38
N LEU A 154 12.57 -6.66 -0.10
CA LEU A 154 12.27 -7.94 0.54
C LEU A 154 10.77 -8.24 0.54
N SER A 155 9.94 -7.25 0.87
CA SER A 155 8.48 -7.43 0.88
C SER A 155 7.92 -7.69 -0.52
N THR A 156 8.48 -7.05 -1.54
CA THR A 156 8.07 -7.24 -2.94
C THR A 156 8.51 -8.61 -3.46
N GLN A 157 9.74 -9.04 -3.15
CA GLN A 157 10.17 -10.42 -3.43
C GLN A 157 9.29 -11.44 -2.73
N ALA A 158 8.93 -11.21 -1.47
CA ALA A 158 8.04 -12.10 -0.72
C ALA A 158 6.65 -12.21 -1.36
N ARG A 159 6.07 -11.11 -1.84
CA ARG A 159 4.81 -11.12 -2.60
C ARG A 159 4.92 -11.98 -3.87
N ILE A 160 6.01 -11.84 -4.62
CA ILE A 160 6.27 -12.65 -5.81
C ILE A 160 6.41 -14.14 -5.44
N LEU A 161 7.19 -14.46 -4.40
CA LEU A 161 7.37 -15.83 -3.91
C LEU A 161 6.06 -16.47 -3.47
N LYS A 162 5.20 -15.71 -2.78
CA LYS A 162 3.85 -16.15 -2.38
C LYS A 162 3.01 -16.50 -3.62
N GLN A 163 3.04 -15.67 -4.67
CA GLN A 163 2.26 -15.90 -5.89
C GLN A 163 2.71 -17.14 -6.67
N ILE A 164 4.00 -17.50 -6.64
CA ILE A 164 4.50 -18.74 -7.26
C ILE A 164 4.43 -19.96 -6.33
N GLY A 165 3.72 -19.87 -5.21
CA GLY A 165 3.50 -20.99 -4.29
C GLY A 165 4.67 -21.29 -3.34
N LYS A 166 5.74 -20.48 -3.34
CA LYS A 166 6.87 -20.60 -2.42
C LYS A 166 6.56 -19.94 -1.07
N THR A 167 5.46 -20.37 -0.45
CA THR A 167 4.87 -19.72 0.72
C THR A 167 5.80 -19.66 1.93
N HIS A 168 6.59 -20.70 2.17
CA HIS A 168 7.53 -20.75 3.29
C HIS A 168 8.69 -19.76 3.13
N GLU A 169 9.24 -19.63 1.92
CA GLU A 169 10.27 -18.61 1.62
C GLU A 169 9.68 -17.21 1.71
N ALA A 170 8.46 -17.00 1.20
CA ALA A 170 7.75 -15.74 1.30
C ALA A 170 7.53 -15.29 2.75
N ALA A 171 7.08 -16.21 3.63
CA ALA A 171 6.89 -15.92 5.05
C ALA A 171 8.19 -15.41 5.70
N LYS A 172 9.31 -16.12 5.49
CA LYS A 172 10.63 -15.73 6.01
C LYS A 172 11.07 -14.35 5.50
N MET A 173 10.85 -14.06 4.21
CA MET A 173 11.19 -12.75 3.65
C MET A 173 10.31 -11.62 4.20
N PHE A 174 9.02 -11.85 4.42
CA PHE A 174 8.15 -10.87 5.07
C PHE A 174 8.55 -10.60 6.52
N GLU A 175 8.92 -11.64 7.28
CA GLU A 175 9.44 -11.47 8.65
C GLU A 175 10.73 -10.67 8.68
N HIS A 176 11.67 -11.00 7.79
CA HIS A 176 12.94 -10.29 7.66
C HIS A 176 12.71 -8.82 7.30
N SER A 177 11.81 -8.55 6.36
CA SER A 177 11.39 -7.20 6.00
C SER A 177 10.83 -6.43 7.22
N LEU A 178 9.93 -7.03 8.00
CA LEU A 178 9.38 -6.39 9.21
C LEU A 178 10.46 -6.11 10.28
N ASN A 179 11.43 -7.00 10.43
CA ASN A 179 12.52 -6.84 11.38
C ASN A 179 13.43 -5.65 10.99
N LEU A 180 13.85 -5.59 9.73
CA LEU A 180 14.64 -4.47 9.21
C LEU A 180 13.84 -3.15 9.23
N ALA A 181 12.55 -3.21 8.92
CA ALA A 181 11.65 -2.08 9.00
C ALA A 181 11.48 -1.49 10.41
N LYS A 182 11.70 -2.30 11.45
CA LYS A 182 11.69 -1.85 12.85
C LYS A 182 12.97 -1.08 13.19
N GLN A 183 14.09 -1.50 12.62
CA GLN A 183 15.41 -0.90 12.85
C GLN A 183 15.61 0.38 12.03
N ASN A 184 15.32 0.32 10.73
CA ASN A 184 15.73 1.34 9.77
C ASN A 184 14.58 2.18 9.20
N GLY A 185 13.33 1.72 9.37
CA GLY A 185 12.16 2.32 8.70
C GLY A 185 12.15 2.10 7.18
N PHE A 186 10.98 2.22 6.56
CA PHE A 186 10.78 2.10 5.11
C PHE A 186 9.33 2.50 4.75
N PRO A 187 9.01 2.88 3.50
CA PRO A 187 9.93 3.06 2.37
C PRO A 187 10.73 4.37 2.48
N GLN A 188 11.97 4.35 1.98
CA GLN A 188 12.75 5.57 1.73
C GLN A 188 12.41 6.07 0.33
N SER A 189 11.52 7.05 0.27
CA SER A 189 10.96 7.51 -1.01
C SER A 189 11.28 8.97 -1.33
N GLY A 190 12.03 9.70 -0.48
CA GLY A 190 12.27 11.14 -0.66
C GLY A 190 11.00 12.02 -0.61
N ALA A 191 9.87 11.47 -0.18
CA ALA A 191 8.62 12.21 -0.05
C ALA A 191 8.59 13.06 1.22
N HIS A 192 7.68 14.03 1.29
CA HIS A 192 7.42 14.78 2.52
C HIS A 192 7.13 13.84 3.70
N TRP A 193 7.60 14.20 4.89
CA TRP A 193 7.61 13.32 6.07
C TRP A 193 6.22 12.75 6.42
N ILE A 194 5.16 13.54 6.26
CA ILE A 194 3.76 13.10 6.49
C ILE A 194 3.40 11.95 5.54
N THR A 195 3.66 12.14 4.24
CA THR A 195 3.42 11.14 3.21
C THR A 195 4.24 9.88 3.47
N GLN A 196 5.51 10.05 3.85
CA GLN A 196 6.37 8.93 4.18
C GLN A 196 5.84 8.12 5.37
N LYS A 197 5.32 8.79 6.41
CA LYS A 197 4.69 8.11 7.56
C LYS A 197 3.44 7.34 7.15
N MET A 198 2.57 7.93 6.33
CA MET A 198 1.37 7.23 5.84
C MET A 198 1.72 6.01 5.00
N LEU A 199 2.69 6.14 4.09
CA LEU A 199 3.18 5.03 3.29
C LEU A 199 3.78 3.94 4.19
N THR A 200 4.60 4.31 5.17
CA THR A 200 5.20 3.36 6.13
C THR A 200 4.11 2.54 6.85
N ILE A 201 3.06 3.20 7.33
CA ILE A 201 1.94 2.54 8.01
C ILE A 201 1.21 1.59 7.05
N SER A 202 0.91 2.07 5.83
CA SER A 202 0.22 1.28 4.80
C SER A 202 1.01 0.03 4.39
N TYR A 203 2.32 0.17 4.11
CA TYR A 203 3.19 -0.94 3.77
C TYR A 203 3.34 -1.93 4.93
N LYS A 204 3.52 -1.46 6.17
CA LYS A 204 3.59 -2.36 7.33
C LYS A 204 2.29 -3.15 7.54
N ALA A 205 1.13 -2.51 7.34
CA ALA A 205 -0.15 -3.19 7.41
C ALA A 205 -0.25 -4.29 6.34
N SER A 206 0.12 -3.96 5.10
CA SER A 206 0.14 -4.90 3.98
C SER A 206 1.05 -6.10 4.20
N ILE A 207 2.26 -5.87 4.72
CA ILE A 207 3.20 -6.97 5.03
C ILE A 207 2.63 -7.87 6.13
N HIS A 208 2.06 -7.29 7.19
CA HIS A 208 1.42 -8.08 8.24
C HIS A 208 0.25 -8.92 7.70
N HIS A 209 -0.60 -8.34 6.85
CA HIS A 209 -1.69 -9.08 6.21
C HIS A 209 -1.17 -10.17 5.27
N SER A 210 -0.15 -9.89 4.46
CA SER A 210 0.43 -10.85 3.53
C SER A 210 1.13 -12.00 4.25
N LEU A 211 1.84 -11.71 5.34
CA LEU A 211 2.45 -12.71 6.22
C LEU A 211 1.39 -13.54 6.94
N ALA A 212 0.29 -12.92 7.39
CA ALA A 212 -0.83 -13.64 7.97
C ALA A 212 -1.43 -14.63 6.96
N ASP A 213 -1.64 -14.21 5.70
CA ASP A 213 -2.10 -15.09 4.63
C ASP A 213 -1.13 -16.27 4.41
N CYS A 214 0.19 -16.02 4.42
CA CYS A 214 1.20 -17.09 4.36
C CYS A 214 1.03 -18.09 5.51
N TYR A 215 0.80 -17.60 6.73
CA TYR A 215 0.59 -18.47 7.88
C TYR A 215 -0.71 -19.26 7.85
N VAL A 216 -1.78 -18.71 7.25
CA VAL A 216 -3.00 -19.47 6.97
C VAL A 216 -2.69 -20.63 6.03
N ILE A 217 -1.98 -20.38 4.92
CA ILE A 217 -1.62 -21.42 3.95
C ILE A 217 -0.71 -22.50 4.58
N LEU A 218 0.17 -22.10 5.50
CA LEU A 218 1.05 -23.02 6.26
C LEU A 218 0.34 -23.70 7.46
N ASN A 219 -0.98 -23.51 7.63
CA ASN A 219 -1.78 -24.02 8.76
C ASN A 219 -1.30 -23.55 10.16
N ASN A 220 -0.56 -22.44 10.25
CA ASN A 220 -0.16 -21.83 11.52
C ASN A 220 -1.14 -20.70 11.90
N LEU A 221 -2.34 -21.10 12.29
CA LEU A 221 -3.44 -20.18 12.63
C LEU A 221 -3.13 -19.24 13.82
N PRO A 222 -2.40 -19.66 14.89
CA PRO A 222 -2.03 -18.74 15.96
C PRO A 222 -1.20 -17.56 15.47
N GLN A 223 -0.21 -17.80 14.60
CA GLN A 223 0.62 -16.74 14.03
C GLN A 223 -0.17 -15.90 13.02
N ALA A 224 -1.01 -16.52 12.19
CA ALA A 224 -1.91 -15.79 11.29
C ALA A 224 -2.80 -14.79 12.06
N LYS A 225 -3.48 -15.25 13.12
CA LYS A 225 -4.34 -14.39 13.98
C LYS A 225 -3.55 -13.23 14.58
N ARG A 226 -2.30 -13.46 15.04
CA ARG A 226 -1.41 -12.41 15.55
C ARG A 226 -1.11 -11.35 14.50
N HIS A 227 -0.76 -11.77 13.28
CA HIS A 227 -0.39 -10.85 12.21
C HIS A 227 -1.58 -10.09 11.61
N TYR A 228 -2.75 -10.70 11.47
CA TYR A 228 -3.96 -9.95 11.10
C TYR A 228 -4.28 -8.84 12.09
N ARG A 229 -4.21 -9.12 13.40
CA ARG A 229 -4.41 -8.09 14.44
C ARG A 229 -3.36 -6.99 14.36
N ALA A 230 -2.09 -7.33 14.14
CA ALA A 230 -1.02 -6.35 14.00
C ALA A 230 -1.23 -5.44 12.79
N GLY A 231 -1.62 -6.01 11.63
CA GLY A 231 -1.93 -5.23 10.43
C GLY A 231 -3.18 -4.35 10.60
N ASN A 232 -4.26 -4.88 11.17
CA ASN A 232 -5.51 -4.13 11.39
C ASN A 232 -5.31 -2.93 12.31
N ARG A 233 -4.47 -3.04 13.35
CA ARG A 233 -4.15 -1.93 14.26
C ARG A 233 -3.46 -0.75 13.57
N LEU A 234 -2.82 -0.97 12.42
CA LEU A 234 -2.19 0.08 11.63
C LEU A 234 -3.18 0.81 10.70
N LEU A 235 -4.35 0.22 10.45
CA LEU A 235 -5.36 0.76 9.56
C LEU A 235 -6.47 1.44 10.35
N LEU A 236 -6.62 2.76 10.17
CA LEU A 236 -7.73 3.54 10.73
C LEU A 236 -9.09 3.16 10.12
N ASP A 237 -9.06 2.64 8.90
CA ASP A 237 -10.25 2.21 8.18
C ASP A 237 -10.56 0.74 8.50
N CYS A 238 -11.59 0.53 9.34
CA CYS A 238 -12.06 -0.80 9.72
C CYS A 238 -12.58 -1.62 8.53
N THR A 239 -12.98 -0.98 7.41
CA THR A 239 -13.44 -1.70 6.22
C THR A 239 -12.32 -2.44 5.49
N LEU A 240 -11.06 -2.08 5.76
CA LEU A 240 -9.88 -2.75 5.22
C LEU A 240 -9.33 -3.83 6.15
N TRP A 241 -9.97 -4.07 7.29
CA TRP A 241 -9.52 -5.09 8.23
C TRP A 241 -9.72 -6.49 7.66
N ARG A 242 -8.65 -7.29 7.73
CA ARG A 242 -8.67 -8.69 7.31
C ARG A 242 -8.84 -9.59 8.53
N HIS A 243 -9.57 -10.68 8.33
CA HIS A 243 -9.89 -11.63 9.38
C HIS A 243 -9.28 -12.99 9.06
N CYS A 244 -8.79 -13.67 10.09
CA CYS A 244 -8.39 -15.06 9.95
C CYS A 244 -9.64 -15.88 9.61
N PRO A 245 -9.59 -16.77 8.59
CA PRO A 245 -10.66 -17.73 8.38
C PRO A 245 -10.88 -18.51 9.69
N SER A 246 -12.15 -18.68 10.07
CA SER A 246 -12.53 -19.42 11.26
C SER A 246 -12.21 -20.90 11.08
N ASP A 247 -11.94 -21.59 12.20
CA ASP A 247 -11.50 -22.99 12.27
C ASP A 247 -12.53 -24.01 11.69
N LEU A 248 -13.65 -23.54 11.11
CA LEU A 248 -14.69 -24.36 10.45
C LEU A 248 -14.17 -25.17 9.24
N LEU A 249 -13.03 -24.80 8.66
CA LEU A 249 -12.36 -25.59 7.61
C LEU A 249 -11.70 -26.89 8.13
N HIS A 250 -11.41 -27.00 9.44
CA HIS A 250 -10.93 -28.27 10.01
C HIS A 250 -12.06 -29.27 10.22
N SER A 251 -13.32 -28.83 10.39
CA SER A 251 -14.46 -29.75 10.49
C SER A 251 -14.81 -30.38 9.15
N ALA A 252 -14.59 -29.69 8.03
CA ALA A 252 -14.88 -30.22 6.71
C ALA A 252 -13.77 -31.14 6.17
N LYS A 253 -12.51 -30.94 6.58
CA LYS A 253 -11.39 -31.78 6.13
C LYS A 253 -11.31 -33.13 6.87
N ASN A 254 -11.79 -33.20 8.11
CA ASN A 254 -11.87 -34.47 8.86
C ASN A 254 -13.04 -35.38 8.44
N ASN A 255 -13.98 -34.91 7.61
CA ASN A 255 -15.09 -35.74 7.12
C ASN A 255 -14.82 -36.40 5.74
N ASN A 256 -13.70 -36.08 5.09
CA ASN A 256 -13.36 -36.64 3.78
C ASN A 256 -12.34 -37.80 3.83
N ASP A 257 -11.83 -38.15 5.01
CA ASP A 257 -10.93 -39.31 5.21
C ASP A 257 -11.68 -40.53 5.82
N SER A 258 -13.00 -40.55 5.71
CA SER A 258 -13.83 -41.68 6.15
C SER A 258 -14.80 -42.09 5.05
N TYR A 259 -14.29 -42.72 3.99
CA TYR A 259 -14.96 -43.76 3.19
C TYR A 259 -13.92 -44.61 2.45
#